data_AF-A0A536X1L1-F1
#
_entry.id   AF-A0A536X1L1-F1
#
_cell.length_a   1.000
_cell.length_b   1.000
_cell.length_c   1.000
_cell.angle_alpha   90.00
_cell.angle_beta   90.00
_cell.angle_gamma   90.00
#
_symmetry.space_group_name_H-M   'P 1'
#
loop_
_entity.id
_entity.type
_entity.pdbx_description
1 polymer ?
#
loop_
_entity_poly.entity_id
_entity_poly.type
_entity_poly.pdbx_seq_one_letter_code
_entity_poly.pdbx_strand_id
1 'polypeptide(L)'
;MSFVQPRLGRGSAAAAANVPWLVALAGFAAMYLPVYWWAGNSIWQTDEQGHGAIILAVLVWLFWTLRKEIVGAPTEPAPALGWPLFVFGLFVYVVGRAFDISILEFGSQLFVVAGTLLLLKGKKALAAAWFPVVYFIFMIPLPGFLVDAVTGPLKQWISGIVEVVLHAVGYPIARTGVIISIGQYQLQVADACSGLHSMFSLAALGTLFMFVMGRKSRLHNAIMLASILPIAFAANVIRVMVLVLVTYHLGDEACHPPMSRLTTSRKNVLTLHT
;
A
#
# COMPACT_ATOMS: atom_id res chain seq x y z
N MET A 1 -46.25 47.70 16.00
CA MET A 1 -44.84 47.64 16.43
C MET A 1 -44.31 46.24 16.16
N SER A 2 -43.69 46.02 15.01
CA SER A 2 -43.02 44.77 14.66
C SER A 2 -41.62 44.78 15.24
N PHE A 3 -41.36 43.91 16.23
CA PHE A 3 -40.01 43.69 16.74
C PHE A 3 -39.18 42.98 15.66
N VAL A 4 -38.31 43.75 15.00
CA VAL A 4 -37.23 43.23 14.17
C VAL A 4 -36.18 42.63 15.12
N GLN A 5 -36.12 41.30 15.20
CA GLN A 5 -35.02 40.63 15.91
C GLN A 5 -33.70 40.79 15.12
N PRO A 6 -32.59 41.18 15.75
CA PRO A 6 -31.31 41.30 15.08
C PRO A 6 -30.76 39.90 14.75
N ARG A 7 -30.46 39.64 13.48
CA ARG A 7 -29.68 38.47 13.02
C ARG A 7 -28.19 38.66 13.39
N LEU A 8 -27.85 38.69 14.68
CA LEU A 8 -26.47 38.69 15.16
C LEU A 8 -26.18 37.34 15.80
N GLY A 9 -25.44 36.46 15.12
CA GLY A 9 -24.93 35.24 15.76
C GLY A 9 -24.53 34.06 14.87
N ARG A 10 -24.87 34.01 13.57
CA ARG A 10 -24.51 32.84 12.73
C ARG A 10 -23.01 32.71 12.43
N GLY A 11 -22.27 33.81 12.35
CA GLY A 11 -20.84 33.80 12.03
C GLY A 11 -19.94 33.26 13.16
N SER A 12 -20.22 33.64 14.42
CA SER A 12 -19.39 33.27 15.58
C SER A 12 -19.65 31.81 16.04
N ALA A 13 -20.91 31.36 16.01
CA ALA A 13 -21.25 29.98 16.38
C ALA A 13 -20.72 28.95 15.35
N ALA A 14 -20.71 29.29 14.06
CA ALA A 14 -20.12 28.44 13.03
C ALA A 14 -18.59 28.38 13.14
N ALA A 15 -17.93 29.49 13.49
CA ALA A 15 -16.49 29.52 13.73
C ALA A 15 -16.10 28.66 14.94
N ALA A 16 -16.84 28.76 16.06
CA ALA A 16 -16.61 27.95 17.26
C ALA A 16 -16.81 26.44 17.03
N ALA A 17 -17.79 26.05 16.20
CA ALA A 17 -18.04 24.65 15.84
C ALA A 17 -16.89 24.02 15.03
N ASN A 18 -16.06 24.83 14.37
CA ASN A 18 -14.95 24.37 13.54
C ASN A 18 -13.61 24.29 14.30
N VAL A 19 -13.49 24.93 15.48
CA VAL A 19 -12.23 24.98 16.26
C VAL A 19 -11.69 23.57 16.58
N PRO A 20 -12.50 22.59 17.06
CA PRO A 20 -11.98 21.26 17.36
C PRO A 20 -11.41 20.54 16.14
N TRP A 21 -12.01 20.73 14.97
CA TRP A 21 -11.52 20.17 13.71
C TRP A 21 -10.23 20.82 13.26
N LEU A 22 -10.09 22.14 13.42
CA LEU A 22 -8.85 22.86 13.10
C LEU A 22 -7.70 22.40 14.01
N VAL A 23 -7.96 22.22 15.31
CA VAL A 23 -6.96 21.71 16.25
C VAL A 23 -6.55 20.27 15.90
N ALA A 24 -7.53 19.41 15.60
CA ALA A 24 -7.26 18.04 15.18
C ALA A 24 -6.44 17.97 13.88
N LEU A 25 -6.78 18.77 12.87
CA LEU A 25 -6.05 18.85 11.61
C LEU A 25 -4.64 19.41 11.80
N ALA A 26 -4.49 20.46 12.62
CA ALA A 26 -3.19 21.03 12.94
C ALA A 26 -2.30 20.03 13.68
N GLY A 27 -2.84 19.30 14.67
CA GLY A 27 -2.12 18.25 15.39
C GLY A 27 -1.70 17.10 14.47
N PHE A 28 -2.61 16.64 13.61
CA PHE A 28 -2.30 15.60 12.61
C PHE A 28 -1.20 16.06 11.64
N ALA A 29 -1.31 17.29 11.12
CA ALA A 29 -0.30 17.85 10.23
C ALA A 29 1.07 17.99 10.93
N ALA A 30 1.11 18.48 12.17
CA ALA A 30 2.34 18.60 12.93
C ALA A 30 3.06 17.25 13.12
N MET A 31 2.30 16.17 13.34
CA MET A 31 2.86 14.83 13.53
C MET A 31 3.31 14.16 12.22
N TYR A 32 2.50 14.24 11.15
CA TYR A 32 2.69 13.41 9.96
C TYR A 32 3.27 14.14 8.75
N LEU A 33 3.23 15.47 8.70
CA LEU A 33 3.88 16.21 7.62
C LEU A 33 5.39 15.92 7.53
N PRO A 34 6.15 15.80 8.64
CA PRO A 34 7.55 15.40 8.59
C PRO A 34 7.75 13.98 8.03
N VAL A 35 6.84 13.05 8.37
CA VAL A 35 6.86 11.66 7.88
C VAL A 35 6.63 11.62 6.37
N TYR A 36 5.62 12.35 5.88
CA TYR A 36 5.34 12.43 4.45
C TYR A 36 6.44 13.16 3.67
N TRP A 37 7.04 14.18 4.26
CA TRP A 37 8.18 14.87 3.67
C TRP A 37 9.39 13.94 3.52
N TRP A 38 9.73 13.21 4.58
CA TRP A 38 10.77 12.19 4.51
C TRP A 38 10.44 11.14 3.44
N ALA A 39 9.21 10.63 3.42
CA ALA A 39 8.80 9.59 2.49
C ALA A 39 8.85 10.03 1.02
N GLY A 40 8.42 11.26 0.73
CA GLY A 40 8.50 11.85 -0.62
C GLY A 40 9.93 12.06 -1.13
N ASN A 41 10.90 12.22 -0.23
CA ASN A 41 12.32 12.35 -0.57
C ASN A 41 13.11 11.03 -0.44
N SER A 42 12.45 9.93 -0.07
CA SER A 42 13.09 8.62 0.15
C SER A 42 12.29 7.49 -0.48
N ILE A 43 11.46 6.81 0.30
CA ILE A 43 10.78 5.57 -0.11
C ILE A 43 9.85 5.77 -1.31
N TRP A 44 9.20 6.91 -1.48
CA TRP A 44 8.30 7.14 -2.62
C TRP A 44 9.03 7.46 -3.93
N GLN A 45 10.36 7.54 -3.92
CA GLN A 45 11.18 7.65 -5.13
C GLN A 45 11.58 6.27 -5.68
N THR A 46 11.27 5.18 -4.96
CA THR A 46 11.56 3.82 -5.42
C THR A 46 10.38 3.24 -6.19
N ASP A 47 10.67 2.34 -7.14
CA ASP A 47 9.63 1.65 -7.91
C ASP A 47 8.73 0.77 -7.02
N GLU A 48 9.22 0.36 -5.85
CA GLU A 48 8.49 -0.48 -4.89
C GLU A 48 7.42 0.31 -4.12
N GLN A 49 7.71 1.55 -3.71
CA GLN A 49 6.86 2.30 -2.79
C GLN A 49 6.35 3.64 -3.36
N GLY A 50 6.64 3.94 -4.64
CA GLY A 50 6.18 5.18 -5.30
C GLY A 50 4.66 5.38 -5.31
N HIS A 51 3.89 4.29 -5.19
CA HIS A 51 2.44 4.34 -5.08
C HIS A 51 1.92 5.04 -3.81
N GLY A 52 2.75 5.19 -2.77
CA GLY A 52 2.37 5.85 -1.52
C GLY A 52 1.97 7.32 -1.69
N ALA A 53 2.59 8.05 -2.62
CA ALA A 53 2.22 9.43 -2.93
C ALA A 53 0.81 9.53 -3.53
N ILE A 54 0.45 8.60 -4.42
CA ILE A 54 -0.89 8.51 -5.02
C ILE A 54 -1.92 8.20 -3.95
N ILE A 55 -1.61 7.27 -3.03
CA ILE A 55 -2.51 6.92 -1.92
C ILE A 55 -2.73 8.11 -1.00
N LEU A 56 -1.71 8.90 -0.68
CA LEU A 56 -1.87 10.11 0.11
C LEU A 56 -2.84 11.09 -0.57
N ALA A 57 -2.69 11.32 -1.88
CA ALA A 57 -3.60 12.18 -2.64
C ALA A 57 -5.05 11.65 -2.61
N VAL A 58 -5.22 10.34 -2.75
CA VAL A 58 -6.53 9.66 -2.65
C VAL A 58 -7.13 9.82 -1.24
N LEU A 59 -6.34 9.66 -0.17
CA LEU A 59 -6.80 9.83 1.21
C LEU A 59 -7.31 11.25 1.44
N VAL A 60 -6.54 12.26 1.02
CA VAL A 60 -6.95 13.67 1.11
C VAL A 60 -8.27 13.88 0.37
N TRP A 61 -8.38 13.35 -0.86
CA TRP A 61 -9.60 13.44 -1.64
C TRP A 61 -10.80 12.72 -1.01
N LEU A 62 -10.60 11.54 -0.42
CA LEU A 62 -11.62 10.75 0.26
C LEU A 62 -12.16 11.49 1.49
N PHE A 63 -11.28 12.00 2.36
CA PHE A 63 -11.68 12.80 3.52
C PHE A 63 -12.37 14.09 3.08
N TRP A 64 -11.90 14.73 2.01
CA TRP A 64 -12.56 15.90 1.44
C TRP A 64 -13.96 15.58 0.95
N THR A 65 -14.14 14.46 0.24
CA THR A 65 -15.43 14.04 -0.32
C THR A 65 -16.44 13.71 0.78
N LEU A 66 -16.00 12.97 1.81
CA LEU A 66 -16.87 12.53 2.92
C LEU A 66 -17.04 13.57 4.04
N ARG A 67 -16.37 14.72 3.97
CA ARG A 67 -16.39 15.75 5.04
C ARG A 67 -17.79 16.14 5.49
N LYS A 68 -18.74 16.25 4.56
CA LYS A 68 -20.11 16.66 4.86
C LYS A 68 -20.85 15.59 5.65
N GLU A 69 -20.61 14.32 5.36
CA GLU A 69 -21.20 13.19 6.09
C GLU A 69 -20.57 13.06 7.49
N ILE A 70 -19.24 13.23 7.58
CA ILE A 70 -18.49 13.16 8.84
C ILE A 70 -18.92 14.29 9.79
N VAL A 71 -18.94 15.53 9.30
CA VAL A 71 -19.31 16.71 10.11
C VAL A 71 -20.82 16.75 10.37
N GLY A 72 -21.62 16.27 9.40
CA GLY A 72 -23.08 16.20 9.51
C GLY A 72 -23.59 15.07 10.42
N ALA A 73 -22.75 14.09 10.77
CA ALA A 73 -23.12 13.03 11.69
C ALA A 73 -23.55 13.59 13.07
N PRO A 74 -24.51 12.94 13.76
CA PRO A 74 -24.89 13.31 15.13
C PRO A 74 -23.66 13.34 16.04
N THR A 75 -23.56 14.39 16.86
CA THR A 75 -22.45 14.54 17.81
C THR A 75 -22.73 13.67 19.03
N GLU A 76 -22.21 12.45 19.03
CA GLU A 76 -22.29 11.48 20.14
C GLU A 76 -20.89 10.97 20.50
N PRO A 77 -20.01 11.82 21.10
CA PRO A 77 -18.63 11.44 21.41
C PRO A 77 -18.55 10.14 22.22
N ALA A 78 -17.60 9.29 21.87
CA ALA A 78 -17.39 7.99 22.51
C ALA A 78 -16.01 7.93 23.19
N PRO A 79 -15.76 8.73 24.26
CA PRO A 79 -14.43 8.87 24.86
C PRO A 79 -13.87 7.56 25.42
N ALA A 80 -14.74 6.67 25.92
CA ALA A 80 -14.33 5.36 26.43
C ALA A 80 -13.64 4.49 25.37
N LEU A 81 -13.98 4.67 24.08
CA LEU A 81 -13.30 3.98 22.96
C LEU A 81 -12.28 4.89 22.27
N GLY A 82 -12.57 6.19 22.19
CA GLY A 82 -11.74 7.17 21.51
C GLY A 82 -10.39 7.39 22.18
N TRP A 83 -10.34 7.50 23.51
CA TRP A 83 -9.08 7.72 24.24
C TRP A 83 -8.13 6.53 24.15
N PRO A 84 -8.54 5.28 24.45
CA PRO A 84 -7.65 4.13 24.29
C PRO A 84 -7.09 4.02 22.89
N LEU A 85 -7.93 4.23 21.85
CA LEU A 85 -7.49 4.13 20.47
C LEU A 85 -6.54 5.25 20.07
N PHE A 86 -6.83 6.49 20.48
CA PHE A 86 -5.98 7.65 20.22
C PHE A 86 -4.63 7.55 20.93
N VAL A 87 -4.63 7.20 22.23
CA VAL A 87 -3.42 7.02 23.02
C VAL A 87 -2.59 5.85 22.49
N PHE A 88 -3.22 4.75 22.09
CA PHE A 88 -2.53 3.65 21.44
C PHE A 88 -1.88 4.10 20.13
N GLY A 89 -2.60 4.83 19.27
CA GLY A 89 -2.04 5.42 18.06
C GLY A 89 -0.84 6.33 18.33
N LEU A 90 -0.96 7.20 19.33
CA LEU A 90 0.12 8.09 19.73
C LEU A 90 1.34 7.32 20.27
N PHE A 91 1.10 6.29 21.08
CA PHE A 91 2.16 5.40 21.57
C PHE A 91 2.88 4.71 20.41
N VAL A 92 2.14 4.13 19.47
CA VAL A 92 2.69 3.48 18.27
C VAL A 92 3.49 4.48 17.42
N TYR A 93 2.99 5.71 17.26
CA TYR A 93 3.72 6.77 16.56
C TYR A 93 5.05 7.10 17.25
N VAL A 94 5.02 7.32 18.57
CA VAL A 94 6.22 7.68 19.34
C VAL A 94 7.24 6.54 19.31
N VAL A 95 6.80 5.29 19.47
CA VAL A 95 7.67 4.11 19.35
C VAL A 95 8.25 4.02 17.94
N GLY A 96 7.42 4.15 16.91
CA GLY A 96 7.87 4.17 15.52
C GLY A 96 8.93 5.25 15.28
N ARG A 97 8.69 6.45 15.78
CA ARG A 97 9.61 7.58 15.62
C ARG A 97 10.90 7.45 16.43
N ALA A 98 10.82 6.89 17.64
CA ALA A 98 11.96 6.70 18.52
C ALA A 98 12.92 5.60 18.03
N PHE A 99 12.39 4.57 17.35
CA PHE A 99 13.16 3.45 16.83
C PHE A 99 13.37 3.49 15.30
N ASP A 100 12.96 4.57 14.64
CA ASP A 100 13.02 4.75 13.18
C ASP A 100 12.32 3.61 12.40
N ILE A 101 11.17 3.16 12.91
CA ILE A 101 10.39 2.08 12.32
C ILE A 101 9.21 2.65 11.54
N SER A 102 9.40 2.84 10.23
CA SER A 102 8.40 3.47 9.35
C SER A 102 7.04 2.75 9.37
N ILE A 103 6.99 1.42 9.46
CA ILE A 103 5.71 0.68 9.51
C ILE A 103 4.81 1.15 10.66
N LEU A 104 5.40 1.48 11.81
CA LEU A 104 4.68 1.95 12.99
C LEU A 104 4.27 3.42 12.80
N GLU A 105 5.12 4.25 12.21
CA GLU A 105 4.79 5.65 11.91
C GLU A 105 3.57 5.74 10.97
N PHE A 106 3.57 5.05 9.84
CA PHE A 106 2.43 5.04 8.92
C PHE A 106 1.21 4.31 9.52
N GLY A 107 1.43 3.19 10.21
CA GLY A 107 0.35 2.42 10.84
C GLY A 107 -0.36 3.17 11.97
N SER A 108 0.32 4.07 12.66
CA SER A 108 -0.25 4.87 13.75
C SER A 108 -1.38 5.81 13.30
N GLN A 109 -1.35 6.26 12.04
CA GLN A 109 -2.34 7.19 11.46
C GLN A 109 -3.75 6.64 11.53
N LEU A 110 -3.91 5.34 11.26
CA LEU A 110 -5.17 4.63 11.36
C LEU A 110 -5.81 4.83 12.73
N PHE A 111 -5.04 4.60 13.79
CA PHE A 111 -5.50 4.66 15.18
C PHE A 111 -5.71 6.11 15.65
N VAL A 112 -4.80 7.03 15.30
CA VAL A 112 -4.91 8.45 15.65
C VAL A 112 -6.14 9.07 15.00
N VAL A 113 -6.38 8.83 13.71
CA VAL A 113 -7.55 9.38 13.01
C VAL A 113 -8.84 8.74 13.53
N ALA A 114 -8.88 7.42 13.71
CA ALA A 114 -10.06 6.74 14.24
C ALA A 114 -10.41 7.21 15.67
N GLY A 115 -9.40 7.35 16.55
CA GLY A 115 -9.57 7.87 17.90
C GLY A 115 -10.06 9.32 17.90
N THR A 116 -9.50 10.16 17.04
CA THR A 116 -9.92 11.57 16.88
C THR A 116 -11.38 11.67 16.44
N LEU A 117 -11.82 10.87 15.46
CA LEU A 117 -13.21 10.86 15.00
C LEU A 117 -14.17 10.41 16.11
N LEU A 118 -13.78 9.40 16.89
CA LEU A 118 -14.56 8.92 18.05
C LEU A 118 -14.67 9.98 19.15
N LEU A 119 -13.60 10.75 19.39
CA LEU A 119 -13.58 11.82 20.40
C LEU A 119 -14.38 13.05 19.96
N LEU A 120 -14.37 13.41 18.67
CA LEU A 120 -15.06 14.61 18.18
C LEU A 120 -16.55 14.39 17.90
N LYS A 121 -16.90 13.25 17.30
CA LYS A 121 -18.26 12.98 16.82
C LYS A 121 -18.80 11.61 17.20
N GLY A 122 -17.93 10.64 17.49
CA GLY A 122 -18.33 9.30 17.91
C GLY A 122 -18.41 8.27 16.80
N LYS A 123 -19.09 7.16 17.11
CA LYS A 123 -19.13 5.95 16.26
C LYS A 123 -19.74 6.20 14.89
N LYS A 124 -20.73 7.10 14.79
CA LYS A 124 -21.40 7.43 13.51
C LYS A 124 -20.47 8.14 12.53
N ALA A 125 -19.61 9.05 13.02
CA ALA A 125 -18.61 9.68 12.18
C ALA A 125 -17.50 8.71 11.76
N LEU A 126 -17.06 7.83 12.66
CA LEU A 126 -16.13 6.76 12.30
C LEU A 126 -16.75 5.82 11.26
N ALA A 127 -18.04 5.50 11.38
CA ALA A 127 -18.77 4.70 10.41
C ALA A 127 -18.94 5.41 9.05
N ALA A 128 -18.98 6.74 9.00
CA ALA A 128 -18.95 7.49 7.74
C ALA A 128 -17.54 7.51 7.11
N ALA A 129 -16.50 7.59 7.94
CA ALA A 129 -15.10 7.64 7.53
C ALA A 129 -14.41 6.26 7.48
N TRP A 130 -15.16 5.15 7.62
CA TRP A 130 -14.58 3.81 7.80
C TRP A 130 -13.64 3.44 6.64
N PHE A 131 -14.03 3.79 5.41
CA PHE A 131 -13.27 3.47 4.22
C PHE A 131 -11.95 4.26 4.16
N PRO A 132 -11.93 5.62 4.24
CA PRO A 132 -10.68 6.37 4.36
C PRO A 132 -9.78 5.89 5.50
N VAL A 133 -10.36 5.58 6.66
CA VAL A 133 -9.59 5.08 7.81
C VAL A 133 -8.91 3.76 7.48
N VAL A 134 -9.63 2.77 6.97
CA VAL A 134 -9.04 1.48 6.55
C VAL A 134 -8.06 1.65 5.39
N TYR A 135 -8.30 2.63 4.51
CA TYR A 135 -7.45 2.88 3.35
C TYR A 135 -6.02 3.31 3.70
N PHE A 136 -5.78 3.82 4.92
CA PHE A 136 -4.42 4.05 5.42
C PHE A 136 -3.55 2.79 5.42
N ILE A 137 -4.14 1.58 5.48
CA ILE A 137 -3.38 0.32 5.40
C ILE A 137 -2.58 0.23 4.11
N PHE A 138 -3.11 0.75 2.99
CA PHE A 138 -2.39 0.75 1.71
C PHE A 138 -1.19 1.70 1.71
N MET A 139 -1.15 2.67 2.63
CA MET A 139 -0.05 3.61 2.73
C MET A 139 1.12 3.09 3.58
N ILE A 140 0.89 2.01 4.35
CA ILE A 140 1.90 1.45 5.26
C ILE A 140 3.00 0.77 4.43
N PRO A 141 4.27 1.18 4.56
CA PRO A 141 5.36 0.50 3.89
C PRO A 141 5.47 -0.92 4.47
N LEU A 142 5.12 -1.91 3.65
CA LEU A 142 5.22 -3.32 4.02
C LEU A 142 6.70 -3.69 4.19
N PRO A 143 7.10 -4.26 5.33
CA PRO A 143 8.47 -4.65 5.54
C PRO A 143 8.80 -5.88 4.69
N GLY A 144 10.00 -5.92 4.13
CA GLY A 144 10.43 -6.98 3.21
C GLY A 144 10.19 -8.39 3.75
N PHE A 145 10.44 -8.63 5.05
CA PHE A 145 10.21 -9.93 5.67
C PHE A 145 8.74 -10.37 5.64
N LEU A 146 7.78 -9.44 5.77
CA LEU A 146 6.35 -9.75 5.76
C LEU A 146 5.89 -10.02 4.34
N VAL A 147 6.38 -9.23 3.39
CA VAL A 147 6.18 -9.49 1.95
C VAL A 147 6.74 -10.86 1.61
N ASP A 148 7.96 -11.19 2.03
CA ASP A 148 8.59 -12.48 1.76
C ASP A 148 7.91 -13.65 2.48
N ALA A 149 7.39 -13.46 3.69
CA ALA A 149 6.64 -14.50 4.40
C ALA A 149 5.33 -14.87 3.68
N VAL A 150 4.59 -13.86 3.20
CA VAL A 150 3.33 -14.07 2.46
C VAL A 150 3.60 -14.59 1.04
N THR A 151 4.66 -14.07 0.41
CA THR A 151 4.93 -14.32 -1.02
C THR A 151 5.84 -15.52 -1.24
N GLY A 152 6.60 -15.95 -0.24
CA GLY A 152 7.50 -17.10 -0.29
C GLY A 152 6.80 -18.39 -0.75
N PRO A 153 5.70 -18.80 -0.10
CA PRO A 153 4.90 -19.94 -0.57
C PRO A 153 4.41 -19.70 -2.01
N LEU A 154 3.92 -18.50 -2.31
CA LEU A 154 3.41 -18.14 -3.64
C LEU A 154 4.49 -18.27 -4.72
N LYS A 155 5.72 -17.83 -4.44
CA LYS A 155 6.90 -17.95 -5.32
C LYS A 155 7.22 -19.42 -5.58
N GLN A 156 7.15 -20.28 -4.56
CA GLN A 156 7.32 -21.73 -4.72
C GLN A 156 6.24 -22.35 -5.62
N TRP A 157 4.97 -22.04 -5.38
CA TRP A 157 3.85 -22.52 -6.20
C TRP A 157 4.00 -22.08 -7.66
N ILE A 158 4.28 -20.79 -7.89
CA ILE A 158 4.48 -20.25 -9.23
C ILE A 158 5.64 -20.96 -9.92
N SER A 159 6.80 -21.09 -9.27
CA SER A 159 7.97 -21.75 -9.85
C SER A 159 7.70 -23.21 -10.24
N GLY A 160 6.91 -23.93 -9.43
CA GLY A 160 6.53 -25.31 -9.74
C GLY A 160 5.54 -25.44 -10.89
N ILE A 161 4.55 -24.54 -10.96
CA ILE A 161 3.60 -24.51 -12.08
C ILE A 161 4.34 -24.20 -13.39
N VAL A 162 5.21 -23.19 -13.38
CA VAL A 162 5.98 -22.80 -14.57
C VAL A 162 6.88 -23.94 -15.04
N GLU A 163 7.56 -24.64 -14.12
CA GLU A 163 8.36 -25.82 -14.45
C GLU A 163 7.53 -26.91 -15.13
N VAL A 164 6.42 -27.33 -14.50
CA VAL A 164 5.59 -28.42 -15.03
C VAL A 164 5.04 -28.07 -16.42
N VAL A 165 4.55 -26.83 -16.58
CA VAL A 165 3.94 -26.38 -17.84
C VAL A 165 4.98 -26.29 -18.96
N LEU A 166 6.10 -25.59 -18.74
CA LEU A 166 7.09 -25.41 -19.80
C LEU A 166 7.87 -26.69 -20.11
N HIS A 167 8.12 -27.55 -19.11
CA HIS A 167 8.69 -28.87 -19.35
C HIS A 167 7.74 -29.75 -20.18
N ALA A 168 6.42 -29.70 -19.92
CA ALA A 168 5.43 -30.42 -20.72
C ALA A 168 5.34 -29.92 -22.18
N VAL A 169 5.66 -28.65 -22.43
CA VAL A 169 5.74 -28.05 -23.76
C VAL A 169 7.07 -28.37 -24.47
N GLY A 170 8.03 -29.00 -23.78
CA GLY A 170 9.29 -29.48 -24.35
C GLY A 170 10.50 -28.55 -24.16
N TYR A 171 10.42 -27.56 -23.26
CA TYR A 171 11.56 -26.71 -22.94
C TYR A 171 12.51 -27.38 -21.93
N PRO A 172 13.84 -27.30 -22.13
CA PRO A 172 14.83 -27.90 -21.24
C PRO A 172 15.03 -27.03 -19.99
N ILE A 173 14.11 -27.18 -19.04
CA ILE A 173 14.10 -26.41 -17.79
C ILE A 173 14.27 -27.28 -16.56
N ALA A 174 14.92 -26.71 -15.55
CA ALA A 174 15.10 -27.32 -14.25
C ALA A 174 14.83 -26.31 -13.13
N ARG A 175 14.22 -26.76 -12.03
CA ARG A 175 13.94 -25.93 -10.86
C ARG A 175 14.85 -26.29 -9.69
N THR A 176 15.36 -25.28 -8.98
CA THR A 176 15.98 -25.46 -7.66
C THR A 176 15.41 -24.40 -6.71
N GLY A 177 14.45 -24.80 -5.88
CA GLY A 177 13.68 -23.86 -5.05
C GLY A 177 12.88 -22.88 -5.91
N VAL A 178 13.19 -21.58 -5.79
CA VAL A 178 12.58 -20.48 -6.57
C VAL A 178 13.42 -20.03 -7.76
N ILE A 179 14.51 -20.76 -8.08
CA ILE A 179 15.36 -20.50 -9.23
C ILE A 179 14.96 -21.44 -10.36
N ILE A 180 14.67 -20.89 -11.54
CA ILE A 180 14.38 -21.63 -12.77
C ILE A 180 15.60 -21.51 -13.68
N SER A 181 16.20 -22.64 -14.04
CA SER A 181 17.31 -22.71 -14.99
C SER A 181 16.78 -23.14 -16.35
N ILE A 182 17.17 -22.43 -17.41
CA ILE A 182 16.81 -22.73 -18.80
C ILE A 182 18.06 -22.64 -19.69
N GLY A 183 18.55 -23.78 -20.16
CA GLY A 183 19.83 -23.84 -20.88
C GLY A 183 21.00 -23.32 -20.02
N GLN A 184 21.60 -22.19 -20.43
CA GLN A 184 22.70 -21.53 -19.70
C GLN A 184 22.21 -20.40 -18.77
N TYR A 185 20.93 -20.04 -18.82
CA TYR A 185 20.37 -18.90 -18.09
C TYR A 185 19.71 -19.34 -16.78
N GLN A 186 19.80 -18.51 -15.75
CA GLN A 186 19.13 -18.71 -14.47
C GLN A 186 18.24 -17.50 -14.19
N LEU A 187 16.94 -17.75 -14.00
CA LEU A 187 15.97 -16.74 -13.65
C LEU A 187 15.52 -16.94 -12.21
N GLN A 188 15.68 -15.91 -11.36
CA GLN A 188 15.12 -15.93 -10.02
C GLN A 188 13.66 -15.50 -10.07
N VAL A 189 12.76 -16.39 -9.65
CA VAL A 189 11.34 -16.05 -9.53
C VAL A 189 11.14 -14.96 -8.45
N ALA A 190 12.11 -14.78 -7.55
CA ALA A 190 12.14 -13.65 -6.61
C ALA A 190 12.12 -12.29 -7.33
N ASP A 191 13.03 -12.07 -8.29
CA ASP A 191 13.12 -10.83 -9.07
C ASP A 191 11.95 -10.68 -10.02
N ALA A 192 11.47 -11.80 -10.58
CA ALA A 192 10.22 -11.74 -11.31
C ALA A 192 9.11 -11.26 -10.36
N CYS A 193 8.82 -11.94 -9.25
CA CYS A 193 7.74 -11.59 -8.32
C CYS A 193 7.88 -10.22 -7.62
N SER A 194 9.01 -9.51 -7.72
CA SER A 194 9.16 -8.12 -7.23
C SER A 194 8.05 -7.16 -7.70
N GLY A 195 7.43 -7.42 -8.86
CA GLY A 195 6.25 -6.70 -9.36
C GLY A 195 4.97 -6.79 -8.50
N LEU A 196 5.00 -7.49 -7.37
CA LEU A 196 3.92 -7.54 -6.39
C LEU A 196 3.55 -6.16 -5.82
N HIS A 197 4.48 -5.21 -5.77
CA HIS A 197 4.20 -3.82 -5.41
C HIS A 197 3.19 -3.15 -6.36
N SER A 198 3.31 -3.42 -7.66
CA SER A 198 2.34 -2.96 -8.67
C SER A 198 0.97 -3.60 -8.44
N MET A 199 0.92 -4.86 -8.01
CA MET A 199 -0.35 -5.55 -7.74
C MET A 199 -1.05 -5.02 -6.49
N PHE A 200 -0.28 -4.67 -5.46
CA PHE A 200 -0.79 -4.00 -4.28
C PHE A 200 -1.35 -2.62 -4.63
N SER A 201 -0.67 -1.88 -5.51
CA SER A 201 -1.15 -0.60 -6.06
C SER A 201 -2.45 -0.76 -6.86
N LEU A 202 -2.56 -1.80 -7.69
CA LEU A 202 -3.80 -2.14 -8.40
C LEU A 202 -4.92 -2.54 -7.43
N ALA A 203 -4.61 -3.26 -6.34
CA ALA A 203 -5.59 -3.60 -5.32
C ALA A 203 -6.08 -2.35 -4.56
N ALA A 204 -5.19 -1.41 -4.24
CA ALA A 204 -5.54 -0.12 -3.66
C ALA A 204 -6.46 0.69 -4.59
N LEU A 205 -6.17 0.71 -5.90
CA LEU A 205 -7.03 1.37 -6.88
C LEU A 205 -8.36 0.64 -7.09
N GLY A 206 -8.34 -0.70 -7.11
CA GLY A 206 -9.53 -1.53 -7.26
C GLY A 206 -10.50 -1.38 -6.08
N THR A 207 -9.99 -1.36 -4.85
CA THR A 207 -10.80 -1.11 -3.66
C THR A 207 -11.36 0.31 -3.64
N LEU A 208 -10.58 1.32 -4.07
CA LEU A 208 -11.08 2.68 -4.28
C LEU A 208 -12.21 2.73 -5.31
N PHE A 209 -12.02 2.11 -6.46
CA PHE A 209 -13.03 2.05 -7.53
C PHE A 209 -14.32 1.40 -7.04
N MET A 210 -14.21 0.28 -6.31
CA MET A 210 -15.37 -0.40 -5.72
C MET A 210 -16.12 0.48 -4.73
N PHE A 211 -15.40 1.24 -3.90
CA PHE A 211 -16.00 2.18 -2.97
C PHE A 211 -16.74 3.30 -3.71
N VAL A 212 -16.11 3.92 -4.70
CA VAL A 212 -16.70 5.00 -5.51
C VAL A 212 -17.91 4.52 -6.31
N MET A 213 -17.89 3.28 -6.81
CA MET A 213 -19.00 2.70 -7.58
C MET A 213 -20.21 2.32 -6.71
N GLY A 214 -20.08 2.31 -5.37
CA GLY A 214 -21.21 2.27 -4.44
C GLY A 214 -22.10 1.02 -4.52
N ARG A 215 -21.58 -0.12 -5.00
CA ARG A 215 -22.39 -1.35 -5.13
C ARG A 215 -22.70 -1.94 -3.74
N LYS A 216 -23.98 -1.93 -3.36
CA LYS A 216 -24.50 -2.34 -2.03
C LYS A 216 -24.42 -3.82 -1.69
N SER A 217 -24.15 -4.72 -2.66
CA SER A 217 -24.14 -6.15 -2.38
C SER A 217 -22.82 -6.57 -1.71
N ARG A 218 -22.87 -6.83 -0.40
CA ARG A 218 -21.74 -7.37 0.38
C ARG A 218 -21.18 -8.66 -0.20
N LEU A 219 -22.04 -9.48 -0.79
CA LEU A 219 -21.65 -10.73 -1.47
C LEU A 219 -20.83 -10.43 -2.74
N HIS A 220 -21.26 -9.45 -3.55
CA HIS A 220 -20.53 -9.05 -4.76
C HIS A 220 -19.16 -8.44 -4.42
N ASN A 221 -19.09 -7.65 -3.34
CA ASN A 221 -17.82 -7.08 -2.90
C ASN A 221 -16.88 -8.14 -2.33
N ALA A 222 -17.40 -9.13 -1.60
CA ALA A 222 -16.62 -10.27 -1.12
C ALA A 222 -16.12 -11.14 -2.27
N ILE A 223 -16.96 -11.42 -3.27
CA ILE A 223 -16.58 -12.20 -4.47
C ILE A 223 -15.53 -11.45 -5.30
N MET A 224 -15.68 -10.12 -5.47
CA MET A 224 -14.69 -9.28 -6.14
C MET A 224 -13.35 -9.29 -5.40
N LEU A 225 -13.36 -9.08 -4.08
CA LEU A 225 -12.14 -9.12 -3.28
C LEU A 225 -11.47 -10.50 -3.33
N ALA A 226 -12.28 -11.56 -3.28
CA ALA A 226 -11.82 -12.94 -3.38
C ALA A 226 -11.31 -13.29 -4.79
N SER A 227 -11.78 -12.63 -5.84
CA SER A 227 -11.31 -12.85 -7.22
C SER A 227 -10.07 -12.03 -7.57
N ILE A 228 -9.76 -10.95 -6.84
CA ILE A 228 -8.49 -10.24 -6.98
C ILE A 228 -7.31 -11.19 -6.74
N LEU A 229 -7.35 -12.03 -5.71
CA LEU A 229 -6.23 -12.92 -5.36
C LEU A 229 -5.93 -13.99 -6.44
N PRO A 230 -6.92 -14.73 -6.99
CA PRO A 230 -6.72 -15.63 -8.12
C PRO A 230 -6.26 -14.92 -9.39
N ILE A 231 -6.84 -13.76 -9.72
CA ILE A 231 -6.45 -12.99 -10.93
C ILE A 231 -5.00 -12.53 -10.79
N ALA A 232 -4.64 -12.00 -9.61
CA ALA A 232 -3.29 -11.62 -9.23
C ALA A 232 -2.31 -12.79 -9.38
N PHE A 233 -2.67 -13.96 -8.85
CA PHE A 233 -1.85 -15.17 -8.94
C PHE A 233 -1.66 -15.62 -10.39
N ALA A 234 -2.74 -15.73 -11.17
CA ALA A 234 -2.68 -16.14 -12.57
C ALA A 234 -1.85 -15.18 -13.43
N ALA A 235 -2.04 -13.86 -13.25
CA ALA A 235 -1.25 -12.85 -13.94
C ALA A 235 0.25 -12.98 -13.62
N ASN A 236 0.60 -13.30 -12.37
CA ASN A 236 1.99 -13.57 -11.99
C ASN A 236 2.57 -14.81 -12.64
N VAL A 237 1.81 -15.92 -12.70
CA VAL A 237 2.26 -17.15 -13.40
C VAL A 237 2.52 -16.84 -14.87
N ILE A 238 1.58 -16.17 -15.55
CA ILE A 238 1.74 -15.77 -16.95
C ILE A 238 2.98 -14.91 -17.14
N ARG A 239 3.19 -13.91 -16.28
CA ARG A 239 4.35 -13.02 -16.37
C ARG A 239 5.67 -13.77 -16.20
N VAL A 240 5.78 -14.70 -15.25
CA VAL A 240 7.00 -15.52 -15.09
C VAL A 240 7.22 -16.40 -16.32
N MET A 241 6.16 -17.03 -16.88
CA MET A 241 6.29 -17.81 -18.12
C MET A 241 6.78 -16.95 -19.30
N VAL A 242 6.20 -15.74 -19.45
CA VAL A 242 6.62 -14.81 -20.50
C VAL A 242 8.07 -14.40 -20.31
N LEU A 243 8.51 -14.09 -19.09
CA LEU A 243 9.91 -13.76 -18.81
C LEU A 243 10.84 -14.93 -19.17
N VAL A 244 10.52 -16.16 -18.77
CA VAL A 244 11.32 -17.35 -19.12
C VAL A 244 11.39 -17.55 -20.64
N LEU A 245 10.26 -17.43 -21.34
CA LEU A 245 10.20 -17.58 -22.80
C LEU A 245 10.97 -16.47 -23.53
N VAL A 246 10.87 -15.23 -23.06
CA VAL A 246 11.62 -14.08 -23.58
C VAL A 246 13.11 -14.31 -23.38
N THR A 247 13.55 -14.69 -22.17
CA THR A 247 14.97 -14.99 -21.90
C THR A 247 15.50 -16.12 -22.79
N TYR A 248 14.69 -17.16 -23.05
CA TYR A 248 15.10 -18.27 -23.91
C TYR A 248 15.24 -17.90 -25.39
N HIS A 249 14.31 -17.10 -25.94
CA HIS A 249 14.29 -16.78 -27.38
C HIS A 249 15.06 -15.52 -27.75
N LEU A 250 15.12 -14.53 -26.87
CA LEU A 250 15.72 -13.20 -27.14
C LEU A 250 17.09 -13.01 -26.46
N GLY A 251 17.52 -13.92 -25.60
CA GLY A 251 18.77 -13.80 -24.83
C GLY A 251 18.74 -12.68 -23.79
N ASP A 252 19.78 -12.61 -22.95
CA ASP A 252 19.90 -11.68 -21.80
C ASP A 252 19.80 -10.18 -22.15
N GLU A 253 19.92 -9.80 -23.43
CA GLU A 253 19.95 -8.40 -23.87
C GLU A 253 18.58 -7.70 -23.80
N ALA A 254 17.48 -8.46 -23.74
CA ALA A 254 16.13 -7.90 -23.63
C ALA A 254 15.69 -7.59 -22.18
N CYS A 255 16.37 -8.15 -21.17
CA CYS A 255 15.93 -8.08 -19.77
C CYS A 255 16.83 -7.22 -18.85
N HIS A 256 18.03 -6.84 -19.28
CA HIS A 256 18.93 -5.94 -18.53
C HIS A 256 19.36 -4.74 -19.39
N PRO A 257 19.11 -3.47 -18.98
CA PRO A 257 19.94 -2.37 -19.46
C PRO A 257 21.40 -2.65 -19.05
N PRO A 258 22.40 -2.25 -19.85
CA PRO A 258 23.70 -2.92 -19.91
C PRO A 258 24.53 -2.66 -18.64
N MET A 259 24.42 -3.54 -17.64
CA MET A 259 25.27 -3.54 -16.45
C MET A 259 26.14 -4.81 -16.32
N SER A 260 26.23 -5.64 -17.36
CA SER A 260 27.06 -6.87 -17.37
C SER A 260 28.32 -6.78 -18.25
N ARG A 261 28.66 -5.62 -18.84
CA ARG A 261 29.96 -5.41 -19.52
C ARG A 261 31.17 -5.26 -18.58
N LEU A 262 31.10 -5.72 -17.33
CA LEU A 262 32.25 -5.67 -16.41
C LEU A 262 32.66 -7.01 -15.79
N THR A 263 31.94 -8.12 -16.01
CA THR A 263 32.32 -9.43 -15.43
C THR A 263 32.83 -10.46 -16.45
N THR A 264 32.75 -10.18 -17.75
CA THR A 264 33.30 -11.06 -18.82
C THR A 264 34.53 -10.46 -19.52
N SER A 265 35.36 -9.71 -18.78
CA SER A 265 36.67 -9.22 -19.25
C SER A 265 37.75 -9.36 -18.17
N ARG A 266 37.79 -10.50 -17.47
CA ARG A 266 38.95 -10.97 -16.68
C ARG A 266 38.99 -12.50 -16.63
N LYS A 267 39.03 -13.14 -17.80
CA LYS A 267 39.55 -14.50 -17.96
C LYS A 267 40.44 -14.56 -19.20
N ASN A 268 41.39 -13.64 -19.25
CA ASN A 268 42.61 -13.74 -20.04
C ASN A 268 43.63 -12.85 -19.32
N VAL A 269 44.86 -13.36 -19.17
CA VAL A 269 46.02 -12.84 -18.42
C VAL A 269 46.26 -13.58 -17.09
N LEU A 270 47.39 -14.30 -17.08
CA LEU A 270 48.14 -14.93 -15.98
C LEU A 270 47.87 -16.42 -15.67
N THR A 271 48.36 -17.29 -16.55
CA THR A 271 49.13 -18.50 -16.18
C THR A 271 50.17 -18.80 -17.26
N LEU A 272 51.33 -18.13 -17.16
CA LEU A 272 52.57 -18.45 -17.87
C LEU A 272 53.73 -18.08 -16.93
N HIS A 273 54.62 -19.05 -16.68
CA HIS A 273 55.81 -19.03 -15.81
C HIS A 273 55.48 -18.86 -14.31
N THR A 274 55.81 -19.80 -13.42
CA THR A 274 57.06 -20.55 -13.19
C THR A 274 56.77 -21.89 -12.53
#